data_AF-A0A7D5Z3N3-F1
#
_entry.id   AF-A0A7D5Z3N3-F1
#
_cell.length_a   1.000
_cell.length_b   1.000
_cell.length_c   1.000
_cell.angle_alpha   90.00
_cell.angle_beta   90.00
_cell.angle_gamma   90.00
#
_symmetry.space_group_name_H-M   'P 1'
#
loop_
_entity.id
_entity.type
_entity.pdbx_description
1 polymer ?
#
loop_
_entity_poly.entity_id
_entity_poly.type
_entity_poly.pdbx_seq_one_letter_code
_entity_poly.pdbx_strand_id
1 'polypeptide(L)'
;MSQATVNGQTREELEINTLSLFDVLHNSLILRTIAPYLPVYSLLQLSAANKEFRSLIRNTPGVFRHLDLTQVKKAQFDINPIDNGGEVWRNVQLDENLSEDDFYSGPLRGVFNAIQRQDIWKHVQTLMLDGLSVTSDLCHELINDTSYSVRILSIRDVKNLNQAKLRGALQYACRPTRPENSPRLKALYVFGSKEAHPETEPAPQDRESQASISSGWNHKSHQALASSLERQGDSWWCKRGRVITRPISQEWVNCMAACEGIIAFDAVLCKGPRHRNSPAFGRPLMMADNAPAVATHAVGGCGGCGKAPEGLVSEERCPPQCLPLLAPVPIMTSSIRAATCPSQPGQSFVPRCLDCLRERYCTCCDKWWCESCFPLPGQGQDAGVNSFIVVDEDDSVASFAQILDLQDSTPKIKNLVSKSCWECGNNCEECISQTQRSCKKCSAGYCIVHNEGSSSEYCDWCISRGRGLGRQDSKSGARMQLASNGIPLSLARRRIRDALTRPLL
;
A
#
# COMPACT_ATOMS: atom_id res chain seq x y z
N MET A 1 82.05 34.96 -35.43
CA MET A 1 81.11 33.85 -35.74
C MET A 1 81.18 32.89 -34.57
N SER A 2 80.16 32.49 -33.84
CA SER A 2 78.74 32.84 -33.76
C SER A 2 78.27 32.41 -32.37
N GLN A 3 77.36 33.17 -31.78
CA GLN A 3 76.73 32.87 -30.50
C GLN A 3 75.91 31.57 -30.58
N ALA A 4 75.96 30.75 -29.54
CA ALA A 4 74.97 29.72 -29.28
C ALA A 4 74.59 29.78 -27.79
N THR A 5 73.62 30.63 -27.48
CA THR A 5 72.90 30.68 -26.21
C THR A 5 71.98 29.47 -26.16
N VAL A 6 72.39 28.41 -25.45
CA VAL A 6 71.46 27.35 -25.04
C VAL A 6 70.77 27.85 -23.78
N ASN A 7 69.64 28.51 -23.98
CA ASN A 7 68.73 28.90 -22.93
C ASN A 7 68.12 27.61 -22.36
N GLY A 8 68.70 27.10 -21.27
CA GLY A 8 68.15 25.98 -20.53
C GLY A 8 66.83 26.40 -19.89
N GLN A 9 65.72 26.23 -20.61
CA GLN A 9 64.41 26.23 -20.00
C GLN A 9 64.36 25.01 -19.06
N THR A 10 64.67 25.25 -17.79
CA THR A 10 64.13 24.46 -16.69
C THR A 10 62.62 24.47 -16.86
N ARG A 11 62.12 23.37 -17.40
CA ARG A 11 60.71 23.04 -17.46
C ARG A 11 60.21 23.11 -16.03
N GLU A 12 59.42 24.15 -15.70
CA GLU A 12 58.65 24.20 -14.46
C GLU A 12 57.88 22.88 -14.39
N GLU A 13 58.27 22.03 -13.43
CA GLU A 13 57.45 20.90 -13.04
C GLU A 13 56.13 21.51 -12.57
N LEU A 14 55.08 21.34 -13.38
CA LEU A 14 53.72 21.57 -12.94
C LEU A 14 53.54 20.72 -11.68
N GLU A 15 53.58 21.36 -10.51
CA GLU A 15 53.13 20.76 -9.25
C GLU A 15 51.69 20.33 -9.47
N ILE A 16 51.51 19.05 -9.81
CA ILE A 16 50.20 18.42 -9.76
C ILE A 16 49.87 18.38 -8.28
N ASN A 17 49.17 19.41 -7.80
CA ASN A 17 48.50 19.39 -6.51
C ASN A 17 47.49 18.24 -6.56
N THR A 18 47.94 17.05 -6.16
CA THR A 18 47.08 15.87 -6.08
C THR A 18 46.07 16.14 -5.00
N LEU A 19 44.84 16.47 -5.39
CA LEU A 19 43.71 16.65 -4.50
C LEU A 19 43.60 15.45 -3.56
N SER A 20 43.77 15.68 -2.26
CA SER A 20 43.62 14.62 -1.28
C SER A 20 42.14 14.32 -1.07
N LEU A 21 41.83 13.11 -0.60
CA LEU A 21 40.46 12.76 -0.21
C LEU A 21 39.91 13.71 0.86
N PHE A 22 40.78 14.22 1.73
CA PHE A 22 40.41 15.18 2.75
C PHE A 22 39.95 16.49 2.11
N ASP A 23 40.66 17.02 1.12
CA ASP A 23 40.30 18.28 0.45
C ASP A 23 38.91 18.19 -0.21
N VAL A 24 38.58 17.02 -0.77
CA VAL A 24 37.26 16.76 -1.38
C VAL A 24 36.17 16.69 -0.30
N LEU A 25 36.39 15.95 0.79
CA LEU A 25 35.39 15.75 1.84
C LEU A 25 35.26 16.94 2.79
N HIS A 26 36.27 17.81 2.87
CA HIS A 26 36.21 19.04 3.64
C HIS A 26 35.12 19.98 3.11
N ASN A 27 34.77 19.85 1.83
CA ASN A 27 33.59 20.51 1.27
C ASN A 27 32.32 19.89 1.86
N SER A 28 31.68 20.63 2.77
CA SER A 28 30.45 20.21 3.46
C SER A 28 29.29 19.86 2.52
N LEU A 29 29.21 20.45 1.32
CA LEU A 29 28.18 20.10 0.33
C LEU A 29 28.43 18.69 -0.23
N ILE A 30 29.68 18.41 -0.60
CA ILE A 30 30.09 17.10 -1.12
C ILE A 30 29.90 16.03 -0.04
N LEU A 31 30.41 16.27 1.17
CA LEU A 31 30.27 15.34 2.29
C LEU A 31 28.79 15.07 2.63
N ARG A 32 27.94 16.10 2.67
CA ARG A 32 26.51 15.94 2.94
C ARG A 32 25.77 15.16 1.85
N THR A 33 26.28 15.19 0.62
CA THR A 33 25.72 14.48 -0.53
C THR A 33 26.16 13.02 -0.52
N ILE A 34 27.41 12.73 -0.13
CA ILE A 34 27.97 11.37 -0.13
C ILE A 34 27.58 10.60 1.15
N ALA A 35 27.57 11.25 2.31
CA ALA A 35 27.40 10.58 3.61
C ALA A 35 26.15 9.68 3.70
N PRO A 36 24.96 10.07 3.21
CA PRO A 36 23.77 9.21 3.29
C PRO A 36 23.87 7.90 2.49
N TYR A 37 24.75 7.83 1.50
CA TYR A 37 24.98 6.61 0.71
C TYR A 37 26.04 5.68 1.31
N LEU A 38 26.77 6.15 2.31
CA LEU A 38 27.79 5.36 2.98
C LEU A 38 27.19 4.62 4.18
N PRO A 39 27.47 3.32 4.34
CA PRO A 39 27.13 2.62 5.57
C PRO A 39 27.72 3.32 6.78
N VAL A 40 26.98 3.33 7.89
CA VAL A 40 27.41 3.96 9.15
C VAL A 40 28.78 3.47 9.59
N TYR A 41 29.03 2.17 9.41
CA TYR A 41 30.33 1.55 9.70
C TYR A 41 31.48 2.23 8.94
N SER A 42 31.30 2.54 7.66
CA SER A 42 32.31 3.20 6.82
C SER A 42 32.61 4.62 7.30
N LEU A 43 31.57 5.38 7.68
CA LEU A 43 31.74 6.73 8.25
C LEU A 43 32.49 6.67 9.60
N LEU A 44 32.17 5.70 10.45
CA LEU A 44 32.86 5.52 11.72
C LEU A 44 34.32 5.10 11.51
N GLN A 45 34.61 4.22 10.57
CA GLN A 45 35.96 3.80 10.22
C GLN A 45 36.79 4.96 9.66
N LEU A 46 36.18 5.81 8.81
CA LEU A 46 36.82 7.02 8.31
C LEU A 46 37.13 8.01 9.44
N SER A 47 36.23 8.13 10.42
CA SER A 47 36.47 8.95 11.63
C SER A 47 37.55 8.38 12.55
N ALA A 48 37.87 7.09 12.42
CA ALA A 48 38.92 6.43 13.18
C ALA A 48 40.31 6.59 12.53
N ALA A 49 40.36 6.86 11.21
CA ALA A 49 41.61 6.90 10.45
C ALA A 49 42.55 8.06 10.84
N ASN A 50 42.03 9.28 11.01
CA ASN A 50 42.80 10.47 11.40
C ASN A 50 41.95 11.42 12.27
N LYS A 51 42.58 12.23 13.13
CA LYS A 51 41.99 13.31 13.92
C LYS A 51 41.26 14.35 13.05
N GLU A 52 41.79 14.65 11.86
CA GLU A 52 41.17 15.59 10.92
C GLU A 52 39.85 15.05 10.37
N PHE A 53 39.85 13.82 9.86
CA PHE A 53 38.61 13.13 9.45
C PHE A 53 37.63 12.95 10.61
N ARG A 54 38.14 12.67 11.82
CA ARG A 54 37.32 12.59 13.02
C ARG A 54 36.57 13.89 13.28
N SER A 55 37.28 15.02 13.26
CA SER A 55 36.69 16.36 13.44
C SER A 55 35.69 16.64 12.33
N LEU A 56 36.06 16.40 11.08
CA LEU A 56 35.22 16.62 9.91
C LEU A 56 33.90 15.85 10.00
N ILE A 57 33.94 14.54 10.27
CA ILE A 57 32.76 13.67 10.29
C ILE A 57 31.86 13.95 11.51
N ARG A 58 32.45 14.20 12.68
CA ARG A 58 31.69 14.39 13.92
C ARG A 58 31.12 15.78 14.08
N ASN A 59 31.82 16.81 13.59
CA ASN A 59 31.42 18.20 13.78
C ASN A 59 30.59 18.73 12.61
N THR A 60 30.68 18.13 11.42
CA THR A 60 29.88 18.57 10.27
C THR A 60 28.42 18.17 10.45
N PRO A 61 27.48 19.12 10.46
CA PRO A 61 26.08 18.82 10.67
C PRO A 61 25.51 18.04 9.49
N GLY A 62 24.77 16.98 9.81
CA GLY A 62 24.00 16.20 8.84
C GLY A 62 24.74 15.03 8.20
N VAL A 63 25.98 14.75 8.59
CA VAL A 63 26.68 13.52 8.20
C VAL A 63 25.92 12.28 8.68
N PHE A 64 25.47 12.29 9.94
CA PHE A 64 24.64 11.22 10.53
C PHE A 64 23.14 11.52 10.47
N ARG A 65 22.68 12.38 9.54
CA ARG A 65 21.26 12.74 9.44
C ARG A 65 20.38 11.52 9.20
N HIS A 66 20.82 10.67 8.29
CA HIS A 66 20.14 9.46 7.89
C HIS A 66 20.90 8.27 8.48
N LEU A 67 20.23 7.50 9.32
CA LEU A 67 20.79 6.34 9.99
C LEU A 67 19.99 5.10 9.61
N ASP A 68 20.59 4.25 8.78
CA ASP A 68 20.04 2.95 8.44
C ASP A 68 20.73 1.86 9.26
N LEU A 69 19.95 1.18 10.10
CA LEU A 69 20.43 0.08 10.94
C LEU A 69 20.06 -1.29 10.37
N THR A 70 19.33 -1.36 9.27
CA THR A 70 18.86 -2.63 8.68
C THR A 70 20.02 -3.53 8.23
N GLN A 71 21.13 -2.93 7.81
CA GLN A 71 22.35 -3.62 7.37
C GLN A 71 23.34 -3.92 8.51
N VAL A 72 23.04 -3.51 9.74
CA VAL A 72 23.94 -3.71 10.88
C VAL A 72 23.77 -5.12 11.40
N LYS A 73 24.73 -6.01 11.12
CA LYS A 73 24.72 -7.42 11.56
C LYS A 73 24.46 -7.59 13.07
N LYS A 74 25.00 -6.69 13.91
CA LYS A 74 24.79 -6.72 15.36
C LYS A 74 23.36 -6.37 15.79
N ALA A 75 22.59 -5.70 14.94
CA ALA A 75 21.19 -5.35 15.19
C ALA A 75 20.23 -6.42 14.64
N GLN A 76 20.72 -7.31 13.77
CA GLN A 76 19.92 -8.41 13.22
C GLN A 76 19.74 -9.50 14.27
N PHE A 77 18.50 -9.82 14.56
CA PHE A 77 18.11 -10.86 15.50
C PHE A 77 17.33 -11.93 14.73
N ASP A 78 18.03 -12.99 14.34
CA ASP A 78 17.46 -14.14 13.63
C ASP A 78 17.46 -15.36 14.55
N ILE A 79 16.30 -15.62 15.15
CA ILE A 79 16.01 -16.92 15.75
C ILE A 79 15.37 -17.77 14.64
N ASN A 80 16.05 -18.84 14.21
CA ASN A 80 15.46 -19.81 13.29
C ASN A 80 14.30 -20.56 13.98
N PRO A 81 13.17 -20.84 13.29
CA PRO A 81 12.02 -21.54 13.87
C PRO A 81 12.30 -23.01 14.20
N ILE A 82 13.39 -23.58 13.67
CA ILE A 82 13.84 -24.94 14.00
C ILE A 82 15.14 -24.79 14.80
N ASP A 83 14.98 -24.69 16.12
CA ASP A 83 16.07 -24.77 17.06
C ASP A 83 16.59 -26.21 17.08
N ASN A 84 17.66 -26.48 16.34
CA ASN A 84 18.42 -27.72 16.45
C ASN A 84 19.14 -27.73 17.81
N GLY A 85 18.40 -27.97 18.90
CA GLY A 85 18.98 -28.38 20.18
C GLY A 85 18.92 -27.40 21.35
N GLY A 86 18.18 -26.29 21.29
CA GLY A 86 17.98 -25.43 22.47
C GLY A 86 19.19 -24.58 22.83
N GLU A 87 20.15 -24.40 21.91
CA GLU A 87 21.43 -23.75 22.23
C GLU A 87 21.29 -22.23 22.41
N VAL A 88 20.36 -21.58 21.71
CA VAL A 88 20.06 -20.15 21.95
C VAL A 88 19.35 -19.98 23.30
N TRP A 89 18.51 -20.94 23.69
CA TRP A 89 17.78 -20.94 24.97
C TRP A 89 18.68 -21.23 26.17
N ARG A 90 19.82 -21.91 25.99
CA ARG A 90 20.76 -22.27 27.08
C ARG A 90 21.92 -21.29 27.23
N ASN A 91 22.37 -20.63 26.16
CA ASN A 91 23.50 -19.70 26.23
C ASN A 91 23.10 -18.28 26.66
N VAL A 92 21.81 -17.95 26.58
CA VAL A 92 21.24 -16.83 27.34
C VAL A 92 20.95 -17.40 28.73
N GLN A 93 21.84 -17.13 29.69
CA GLN A 93 21.48 -17.24 31.11
C GLN A 93 20.30 -16.29 31.31
N LEU A 94 19.08 -16.80 31.15
CA LEU A 94 17.84 -16.09 31.40
C LEU A 94 17.81 -15.82 32.90
N ASP A 95 18.38 -14.69 33.31
CA ASP A 95 18.06 -14.07 34.58
C ASP A 95 16.53 -13.92 34.61
N GLU A 96 15.88 -14.42 35.66
CA GLU A 96 14.42 -14.39 35.82
C GLU A 96 13.86 -12.94 35.82
N ASN A 97 14.73 -11.93 35.87
CA ASN A 97 14.41 -10.51 35.82
C ASN A 97 14.51 -9.86 34.42
N LEU A 98 14.91 -10.59 33.37
CA LEU A 98 15.02 -10.03 32.02
C LEU A 98 13.65 -9.66 31.44
N SER A 99 13.48 -8.40 31.03
CA SER A 99 12.26 -7.96 30.39
C SER A 99 12.15 -8.46 28.95
N GLU A 100 10.93 -8.52 28.42
CA GLU A 100 10.66 -8.80 27.00
C GLU A 100 11.44 -7.84 26.09
N ASP A 101 11.60 -6.58 26.52
CA ASP A 101 12.36 -5.55 25.83
C ASP A 101 13.85 -5.90 25.75
N ASP A 102 14.45 -6.26 26.88
CA ASP A 102 15.88 -6.62 26.96
C ASP A 102 16.20 -7.85 26.11
N PHE A 103 15.25 -8.79 26.03
CA PHE A 103 15.41 -9.99 25.24
C PHE A 103 15.30 -9.73 23.73
N TYR A 104 14.17 -9.18 23.27
CA TYR A 104 13.92 -9.02 21.83
C TYR A 104 14.66 -7.84 21.21
N SER A 105 14.87 -6.76 21.96
CA SER A 105 15.56 -5.57 21.47
C SER A 105 17.01 -5.49 21.93
N GLY A 106 17.49 -6.41 22.79
CA GLY A 106 18.86 -6.41 23.34
C GLY A 106 19.99 -6.13 22.32
N PRO A 107 20.04 -6.81 21.16
CA PRO A 107 21.05 -6.53 20.14
C PRO A 107 20.96 -5.08 19.60
N LEU A 108 19.73 -4.61 19.36
CA LEU A 108 19.46 -3.25 18.89
C LEU A 108 19.78 -2.21 19.98
N ARG A 109 19.43 -2.47 21.25
CA ARG A 109 19.78 -1.68 22.44
C ARG A 109 21.29 -1.56 22.60
N GLY A 110 22.04 -2.63 22.35
CA GLY A 110 23.50 -2.61 22.32
C GLY A 110 24.06 -1.66 21.27
N VAL A 111 23.49 -1.66 20.07
CA VAL A 111 23.84 -0.71 19.00
C VAL A 111 23.45 0.73 19.39
N PHE A 112 22.27 0.93 19.96
CA PHE A 112 21.81 2.25 20.43
C PHE A 112 22.76 2.83 21.49
N ASN A 113 23.16 2.01 22.46
CA ASN A 113 24.13 2.40 23.50
C ASN A 113 25.50 2.73 22.91
N ALA A 114 25.96 1.99 21.90
CA ALA A 114 27.22 2.28 21.22
C ALA A 114 27.18 3.62 20.45
N ILE A 115 26.04 3.95 19.84
CA ILE A 115 25.82 5.22 19.13
C ILE A 115 25.66 6.38 20.14
N GLN A 116 24.99 6.14 21.27
CA GLN A 116 24.82 7.12 22.35
C GLN A 116 26.15 7.54 22.97
N ARG A 117 27.07 6.59 23.20
CA ARG A 117 28.43 6.89 23.67
C ARG A 117 29.24 7.77 22.72
N GLN A 118 28.81 7.87 21.47
CA GLN A 118 29.45 8.67 20.44
C GLN A 118 28.75 10.00 20.18
N ASP A 119 27.68 10.31 20.92
CA ASP A 119 26.89 11.54 20.84
C ASP A 119 26.34 11.83 19.43
N ILE A 120 25.95 10.76 18.72
CA ILE A 120 25.46 10.81 17.34
C ILE A 120 23.94 11.06 17.29
N TRP A 121 23.17 10.57 18.29
CA TRP A 121 21.71 10.58 18.28
C TRP A 121 21.07 11.96 18.13
N LYS A 122 21.73 13.01 18.63
CA LYS A 122 21.31 14.41 18.48
C LYS A 122 21.32 14.92 17.03
N HIS A 123 21.96 14.19 16.11
CA HIS A 123 22.06 14.53 14.70
C HIS A 123 21.18 13.67 13.81
N VAL A 124 20.64 12.56 14.33
CA VAL A 124 19.83 11.60 13.57
C VAL A 124 18.41 12.14 13.42
N GLN A 125 17.99 12.35 12.17
CA GLN A 125 16.65 12.85 11.84
C GLN A 125 15.81 11.83 11.07
N THR A 126 16.45 10.94 10.30
CA THR A 126 15.79 9.79 9.66
C THR A 126 16.39 8.51 10.21
N LEU A 127 15.56 7.62 10.75
CA LEU A 127 15.96 6.33 11.32
C LEU A 127 15.22 5.20 10.60
N MET A 128 15.97 4.22 10.08
CA MET A 128 15.41 3.01 9.45
C MET A 128 15.69 1.78 10.29
N LEU A 129 14.61 1.10 10.69
CA LEU A 129 14.62 -0.14 11.48
C LEU A 129 13.88 -1.29 10.78
N ASP A 130 13.64 -1.18 9.48
CA ASP A 130 12.80 -2.11 8.71
C ASP A 130 13.29 -3.57 8.80
N GLY A 131 12.40 -4.48 9.20
CA GLY A 131 12.71 -5.89 9.35
C GLY A 131 13.52 -6.29 10.59
N LEU A 132 13.89 -5.34 11.45
CA LEU A 132 14.58 -5.62 12.71
C LEU A 132 13.60 -6.03 13.82
N SER A 133 14.12 -6.64 14.88
CA SER A 133 13.36 -6.90 16.11
C SER A 133 13.25 -5.60 16.91
N VAL A 134 12.06 -5.01 16.93
CA VAL A 134 11.79 -3.71 17.56
C VAL A 134 10.60 -3.85 18.48
N THR A 135 10.80 -3.47 19.74
CA THR A 135 9.81 -3.54 20.81
C THR A 135 9.06 -2.22 20.94
N SER A 136 7.89 -2.26 21.58
CA SER A 136 7.10 -1.05 21.80
C SER A 136 7.76 -0.04 22.73
N ASP A 137 8.58 -0.52 23.67
CA ASP A 137 9.22 0.33 24.68
C ASP A 137 10.35 1.15 24.03
N LEU A 138 11.11 0.53 23.11
CA LEU A 138 12.07 1.25 22.27
C LEU A 138 11.38 2.32 21.39
N CYS A 139 10.24 2.00 20.78
CA CYS A 139 9.47 3.00 20.02
C CYS A 139 8.96 4.14 20.91
N HIS A 140 8.49 3.82 22.12
CA HIS A 140 8.04 4.81 23.08
C HIS A 140 9.15 5.80 23.45
N GLU A 141 10.37 5.30 23.68
CA GLU A 141 11.55 6.15 23.91
C GLU A 141 11.87 7.03 22.69
N LEU A 142 11.92 6.45 21.49
CA LEU A 142 12.19 7.20 20.26
C LEU A 142 11.18 8.33 19.99
N ILE A 143 9.92 8.16 20.42
CA ILE A 143 8.85 9.15 20.23
C ILE A 143 8.89 10.24 21.30
N ASN A 144 9.11 9.86 22.57
CA ASN A 144 8.88 10.73 23.73
C ASN A 144 10.17 11.31 24.33
N ASP A 145 11.32 10.65 24.19
CA ASP A 145 12.58 11.13 24.75
C ASP A 145 13.18 12.25 23.89
N THR A 146 13.63 13.31 24.57
CA THR A 146 14.27 14.48 23.98
C THR A 146 15.72 14.26 23.58
N SER A 147 16.33 13.15 24.00
CA SER A 147 17.68 12.74 23.58
C SER A 147 17.74 12.42 22.08
N TYR A 148 16.63 11.91 21.52
CA TYR A 148 16.51 11.57 20.10
C TYR A 148 15.96 12.75 19.29
N SER A 149 16.57 13.03 18.14
CA SER A 149 16.11 14.07 17.20
C SER A 149 15.33 13.50 15.99
N VAL A 150 14.81 12.28 16.11
CA VAL A 150 14.19 11.54 15.01
C VAL A 150 12.90 12.22 14.56
N ARG A 151 12.84 12.57 13.27
CA ARG A 151 11.69 13.19 12.60
C ARG A 151 10.96 12.22 11.67
N ILE A 152 11.71 11.32 11.05
CA ILE A 152 11.20 10.27 10.16
C ILE A 152 11.66 8.94 10.73
N LEU A 153 10.71 8.06 11.03
CA LEU A 153 10.97 6.71 11.52
C LEU A 153 10.37 5.70 10.54
N SER A 154 11.16 4.70 10.14
CA SER A 154 10.70 3.56 9.36
C SER A 154 10.79 2.28 10.18
N ILE A 155 9.65 1.62 10.37
CA ILE A 155 9.46 0.37 11.12
C ILE A 155 8.64 -0.63 10.29
N ARG A 156 8.86 -0.67 8.98
CA ARG A 156 8.15 -1.58 8.07
C ARG A 156 8.60 -3.02 8.31
N ASP A 157 7.64 -3.94 8.35
CA ASP A 157 7.86 -5.38 8.55
C ASP A 157 8.76 -5.73 9.77
N VAL A 158 8.72 -4.93 10.85
CA VAL A 158 9.46 -5.21 12.10
C VAL A 158 8.96 -6.46 12.83
N LYS A 159 9.87 -7.17 13.50
CA LYS A 159 9.58 -8.36 14.32
C LYS A 159 9.33 -7.95 15.78
N ASN A 160 8.50 -8.71 16.51
CA ASN A 160 8.23 -8.57 17.95
C ASN A 160 7.66 -7.21 18.42
N LEU A 161 7.06 -6.43 17.51
CA LEU A 161 6.43 -5.16 17.85
C LEU A 161 5.02 -5.34 18.41
N ASN A 162 4.80 -4.91 19.66
CA ASN A 162 3.46 -4.79 20.21
C ASN A 162 2.74 -3.55 19.63
N GLN A 163 1.95 -3.79 18.58
CA GLN A 163 1.19 -2.78 17.85
C GLN A 163 0.22 -1.99 18.75
N ALA A 164 -0.37 -2.62 19.78
CA ALA A 164 -1.32 -1.95 20.67
C ALA A 164 -0.63 -0.92 21.58
N LYS A 165 0.53 -1.30 22.16
CA LYS A 165 1.35 -0.38 22.97
C LYS A 165 1.89 0.78 22.13
N LEU A 166 2.35 0.52 20.89
CA LEU A 166 2.80 1.57 19.98
C LEU A 166 1.70 2.59 19.67
N ARG A 167 0.48 2.11 19.33
CA ARG A 167 -0.67 2.99 19.12
C ARG A 167 -0.97 3.84 20.35
N GLY A 168 -0.90 3.26 21.55
CA GLY A 168 -1.06 4.00 22.80
C GLY A 168 -0.02 5.10 22.97
N ALA A 169 1.26 4.81 22.69
CA ALA A 169 2.35 5.79 22.75
C ALA A 169 2.14 6.94 21.74
N LEU A 170 1.74 6.63 20.52
CA LEU A 170 1.45 7.64 19.47
C LEU A 170 0.27 8.54 19.86
N GLN A 171 -0.83 7.95 20.34
CA GLN A 171 -2.01 8.68 20.80
C GLN A 171 -1.69 9.59 21.99
N TYR A 172 -0.87 9.11 22.94
CA TYR A 172 -0.42 9.91 24.06
C TYR A 172 0.46 11.09 23.63
N ALA A 173 1.38 10.86 22.69
CA ALA A 173 2.26 11.89 22.15
C ALA A 173 1.47 12.95 21.35
N CYS A 174 0.42 12.54 20.64
CA CYS A 174 -0.41 13.42 19.80
C CYS A 174 -1.60 14.06 20.52
N ARG A 175 -1.70 13.92 21.85
CA ARG A 175 -2.82 14.47 22.63
C ARG A 175 -2.95 16.01 22.46
N PRO A 176 -4.17 16.58 22.58
CA PRO A 176 -4.37 18.03 22.45
C PRO A 176 -3.58 18.88 23.44
N THR A 177 -3.29 18.35 24.64
CA THR A 177 -2.51 19.03 25.71
C THR A 177 -1.00 18.88 25.54
N ARG A 178 -0.52 18.45 24.36
CA ARG A 178 0.91 18.30 24.08
C ARG A 178 1.63 19.66 24.05
N PRO A 179 2.92 19.71 24.42
CA PRO A 179 3.75 20.88 24.19
C PRO A 179 3.84 21.22 22.70
N GLU A 180 4.00 22.49 22.38
CA GLU A 180 4.25 22.93 21.01
C GLU A 180 5.49 22.23 20.43
N ASN A 181 5.44 21.85 19.16
CA ASN A 181 6.49 21.09 18.46
C ASN A 181 6.77 19.65 18.97
N SER A 182 6.03 19.15 19.98
CA SER A 182 6.07 17.74 20.41
C SER A 182 4.92 16.95 19.80
N PRO A 183 5.09 15.71 19.30
CA PRO A 183 6.36 14.97 19.22
C PRO A 183 7.29 15.51 18.12
N ARG A 184 8.59 15.22 18.25
CA ARG A 184 9.60 15.51 17.23
C ARG A 184 9.39 14.67 15.97
N LEU A 185 8.90 13.44 16.15
CA LEU A 185 8.47 12.56 15.08
C LEU A 185 7.35 13.21 14.27
N LYS A 186 7.53 13.28 12.95
CA LYS A 186 6.57 13.86 11.99
C LYS A 186 6.13 12.91 10.89
N ALA A 187 6.86 11.82 10.66
CA ALA A 187 6.55 10.84 9.64
C ALA A 187 6.88 9.43 10.15
N LEU A 188 5.95 8.50 9.97
CA LEU A 188 6.07 7.11 10.35
C LEU A 188 5.71 6.18 9.19
N TYR A 189 6.68 5.39 8.73
CA TYR A 189 6.45 4.32 7.75
C TYR A 189 6.18 3.01 8.49
N VAL A 190 4.99 2.42 8.28
CA VAL A 190 4.54 1.24 9.03
C VAL A 190 3.68 0.27 8.20
N PHE A 191 2.93 0.75 7.21
CA PHE A 191 1.98 -0.08 6.45
C PHE A 191 2.55 -0.65 5.15
N GLY A 192 3.52 0.04 4.56
CA GLY A 192 4.21 -0.36 3.34
C GLY A 192 5.12 -1.57 3.55
N SER A 193 5.44 -2.26 2.46
CA SER A 193 6.46 -3.31 2.48
C SER A 193 7.85 -2.71 2.66
N LYS A 194 8.73 -3.47 3.33
CA LYS A 194 10.16 -3.18 3.38
C LYS A 194 10.73 -3.00 1.96
N GLU A 195 11.65 -2.06 1.81
CA GLU A 195 12.40 -1.88 0.55
C GLU A 195 13.26 -3.12 0.28
N ALA A 196 13.03 -3.76 -0.87
CA ALA A 196 13.89 -4.81 -1.37
C ALA A 196 15.18 -4.17 -1.87
N HIS A 197 16.27 -4.32 -1.11
CA HIS A 197 17.59 -3.98 -1.61
C HIS A 197 17.95 -4.94 -2.76
N PRO A 198 18.54 -4.45 -3.86
CA PRO A 198 18.85 -5.28 -5.04
C PRO A 198 19.93 -6.36 -4.84
N GLU A 199 20.32 -6.73 -3.62
CA GLU A 199 21.37 -7.73 -3.40
C GLU A 199 20.99 -8.80 -2.36
N THR A 200 21.17 -10.04 -2.78
CA THR A 200 21.07 -11.32 -2.03
C THR A 200 19.70 -11.98 -1.99
N GLU A 201 19.20 -12.40 -3.17
CA GLU A 201 18.40 -13.62 -3.23
C GLU A 201 19.29 -14.80 -2.80
N PRO A 202 18.93 -15.59 -1.78
CA PRO A 202 19.66 -16.81 -1.45
C PRO A 202 19.53 -17.80 -2.61
N ALA A 203 20.67 -18.24 -3.16
CA ALA A 203 20.71 -19.27 -4.19
C ALA A 203 19.95 -20.53 -3.69
N PRO A 204 18.93 -21.03 -4.40
CA PRO A 204 18.32 -22.29 -4.05
C PRO A 204 19.34 -23.41 -4.29
N GLN A 205 19.73 -24.08 -3.21
CA GLN A 205 20.29 -25.42 -3.31
C GLN A 205 19.16 -26.34 -3.75
N ASP A 206 19.04 -26.63 -5.04
CA ASP A 206 18.52 -27.92 -5.48
C ASP A 206 18.97 -28.24 -6.90
N ARG A 207 19.43 -29.49 -7.05
CA ARG A 207 19.94 -30.07 -8.29
C ARG A 207 18.77 -30.37 -9.22
N GLU A 208 18.63 -29.67 -10.34
CA GLU A 208 17.97 -30.23 -11.53
C GLU A 208 18.25 -29.46 -12.85
N SER A 209 18.77 -30.21 -13.83
CA SER A 209 18.68 -30.07 -15.30
C SER A 209 18.86 -28.69 -15.97
N GLN A 210 20.04 -28.48 -16.55
CA GLN A 210 20.51 -27.25 -17.22
C GLN A 210 19.75 -26.77 -18.49
N ALA A 211 18.71 -27.48 -18.97
CA ALA A 211 18.00 -27.09 -20.19
C ALA A 211 16.71 -26.27 -19.95
N SER A 212 16.14 -26.29 -18.74
CA SER A 212 14.92 -25.51 -18.38
C SER A 212 15.24 -24.13 -17.78
N ILE A 213 16.52 -23.86 -17.48
CA ILE A 213 16.97 -22.65 -16.80
C ILE A 213 16.80 -21.41 -17.69
N SER A 214 17.05 -21.50 -19.00
CA SER A 214 16.98 -20.33 -19.90
C SER A 214 15.56 -19.78 -20.08
N SER A 215 14.56 -20.65 -20.24
CA SER A 215 13.15 -20.26 -20.37
C SER A 215 12.59 -19.74 -19.04
N GLY A 216 12.96 -20.38 -17.92
CA GLY A 216 12.58 -19.95 -16.58
C GLY A 216 13.24 -18.64 -16.17
N TRP A 217 14.51 -18.41 -16.55
CA TRP A 217 15.20 -17.13 -16.35
C TRP A 217 14.59 -16.03 -17.17
N ASN A 218 14.30 -16.25 -18.45
CA ASN A 218 13.67 -15.23 -19.30
C ASN A 218 12.27 -14.88 -18.79
N HIS A 219 11.47 -15.86 -18.36
CA HIS A 219 10.15 -15.58 -17.80
C HIS A 219 10.24 -14.84 -16.45
N LYS A 220 11.12 -15.28 -15.55
CA LYS A 220 11.34 -14.63 -14.24
C LYS A 220 11.97 -13.25 -14.37
N SER A 221 12.89 -13.04 -15.32
CA SER A 221 13.51 -11.75 -15.58
C SER A 221 12.52 -10.79 -16.23
N HIS A 222 11.69 -11.26 -17.17
CA HIS A 222 10.58 -10.48 -17.71
C HIS A 222 9.54 -10.14 -16.64
N GLN A 223 9.21 -11.08 -15.74
CA GLN A 223 8.27 -10.84 -14.63
C GLN A 223 8.87 -9.89 -13.58
N ALA A 224 10.16 -10.01 -13.26
CA ALA A 224 10.87 -9.11 -12.35
C ALA A 224 11.04 -7.70 -12.94
N LEU A 225 11.34 -7.60 -14.24
CA LEU A 225 11.38 -6.35 -15.00
C LEU A 225 9.99 -5.73 -15.12
N ALA A 226 8.94 -6.49 -15.43
CA ALA A 226 7.55 -6.02 -15.42
C ALA A 226 7.14 -5.52 -14.03
N SER A 227 7.48 -6.26 -12.97
CA SER A 227 7.24 -5.83 -11.58
C SER A 227 8.09 -4.61 -11.18
N SER A 228 9.23 -4.38 -11.83
CA SER A 228 10.09 -3.20 -11.62
C SER A 228 9.57 -1.98 -12.39
N LEU A 229 9.08 -2.18 -13.63
CA LEU A 229 8.39 -1.19 -14.45
C LEU A 229 7.04 -0.80 -13.84
N GLU A 230 6.32 -1.74 -13.23
CA GLU A 230 5.12 -1.44 -12.44
C GLU A 230 5.45 -0.69 -11.14
N ARG A 231 6.65 -0.83 -10.59
CA ARG A 231 7.14 0.00 -9.46
C ARG A 231 7.61 1.39 -9.90
N GLN A 232 7.61 1.68 -11.20
CA GLN A 232 8.12 2.92 -11.77
C GLN A 232 7.05 4.04 -11.65
N GLY A 233 6.77 4.45 -10.42
CA GLY A 233 5.85 5.54 -10.11
C GLY A 233 5.22 5.39 -8.74
N ASP A 234 5.03 6.52 -8.06
CA ASP A 234 4.40 6.56 -6.75
C ASP A 234 2.95 6.10 -6.85
N SER A 235 2.58 5.03 -6.12
CA SER A 235 1.32 4.30 -6.30
C SER A 235 0.07 5.17 -6.15
N TRP A 236 0.10 6.14 -5.23
CA TRP A 236 -0.98 7.10 -5.03
C TRP A 236 -1.14 8.11 -6.18
N TRP A 237 -0.04 8.46 -6.84
CA TRP A 237 0.01 9.55 -7.82
C TRP A 237 -0.13 9.06 -9.27
N CYS A 238 0.54 7.95 -9.59
CA CYS A 238 0.68 7.46 -10.96
C CYS A 238 -0.35 6.39 -11.34
N LYS A 239 -0.94 5.70 -10.35
CA LYS A 239 -1.89 4.62 -10.61
C LYS A 239 -3.30 4.99 -10.16
N ARG A 240 -4.28 4.34 -10.77
CA ARG A 240 -5.67 4.36 -10.32
C ARG A 240 -6.07 2.96 -9.87
N GLY A 241 -7.08 2.91 -9.00
CA GLY A 241 -7.54 1.67 -8.39
C GLY A 241 -6.86 1.41 -7.04
N ARG A 242 -6.69 0.13 -6.71
CA ARG A 242 -6.27 -0.31 -5.37
C ARG A 242 -4.78 -0.02 -5.14
N VAL A 243 -4.48 0.75 -4.10
CA VAL A 243 -3.11 1.09 -3.67
C VAL A 243 -2.70 0.29 -2.44
N ILE A 244 -3.58 0.20 -1.43
CA ILE A 244 -3.31 -0.57 -0.23
C ILE A 244 -3.85 -2.00 -0.40
N THR A 245 -2.94 -2.97 -0.31
CA THR A 245 -3.26 -4.41 -0.46
C THR A 245 -3.62 -5.05 0.88
N ARG A 246 -2.85 -4.75 1.94
CA ARG A 246 -3.05 -5.30 3.28
C ARG A 246 -4.13 -4.51 4.05
N PRO A 247 -5.14 -5.17 4.63
CA PRO A 247 -6.15 -4.47 5.42
C PRO A 247 -5.51 -3.87 6.69
N ILE A 248 -5.89 -2.63 7.02
CA ILE A 248 -5.44 -1.94 8.23
C ILE A 248 -6.55 -2.06 9.27
N SER A 249 -6.20 -2.44 10.50
CA SER A 249 -7.17 -2.66 11.57
C SER A 249 -7.82 -1.34 12.04
N GLN A 250 -9.06 -1.43 12.54
CA GLN A 250 -9.82 -0.24 12.94
C GLN A 250 -9.14 0.56 14.06
N GLU A 251 -8.40 -0.12 14.94
CA GLU A 251 -7.65 0.53 16.01
C GLU A 251 -6.48 1.36 15.48
N TRP A 252 -5.84 0.92 14.39
CA TRP A 252 -4.84 1.70 13.67
C TRP A 252 -5.48 2.91 12.98
N VAL A 253 -6.66 2.74 12.38
CA VAL A 253 -7.38 3.86 11.77
C VAL A 253 -7.72 4.95 12.80
N ASN A 254 -8.19 4.54 13.99
CA ASN A 254 -8.45 5.47 15.09
C ASN A 254 -7.17 6.16 15.60
N CYS A 255 -6.04 5.45 15.63
CA CYS A 255 -4.74 6.02 15.96
C CYS A 255 -4.31 7.08 14.93
N MET A 256 -4.43 6.78 13.63
CA MET A 256 -4.12 7.72 12.55
C MET A 256 -5.00 8.97 12.63
N ALA A 257 -6.30 8.82 12.94
CA ALA A 257 -7.20 9.95 13.13
C ALA A 257 -6.78 10.84 14.32
N ALA A 258 -6.29 10.25 15.41
CA ALA A 258 -5.76 11.02 16.54
C ALA A 258 -4.42 11.73 16.23
N CYS A 259 -3.67 11.21 15.26
CA CYS A 259 -2.38 11.77 14.82
C CYS A 259 -2.51 12.73 13.62
N GLU A 260 -3.72 12.99 13.14
CA GLU A 260 -3.98 13.76 11.92
C GLU A 260 -3.42 15.19 12.04
N GLY A 261 -2.64 15.61 11.04
CA GLY A 261 -1.97 16.92 11.04
C GLY A 261 -0.81 17.04 12.03
N ILE A 262 -0.31 15.91 12.56
CA ILE A 262 0.85 15.84 13.46
C ILE A 262 1.90 14.87 12.95
N ILE A 263 1.49 13.64 12.66
CA ILE A 263 2.33 12.57 12.12
C ILE A 263 1.73 12.11 10.80
N ALA A 264 2.53 12.16 9.74
CA ALA A 264 2.18 11.60 8.44
C ALA A 264 2.48 10.09 8.41
N PHE A 265 1.69 9.33 7.65
CA PHE A 265 1.82 7.88 7.50
C PHE A 265 1.89 7.51 6.00
N ASP A 266 2.37 6.30 5.71
CA ASP A 266 2.37 5.69 4.37
C ASP A 266 0.98 5.18 3.93
N ALA A 267 -0.04 5.41 4.74
CA ALA A 267 -1.45 5.28 4.41
C ALA A 267 -2.19 6.60 4.70
N VAL A 268 -3.31 6.84 4.02
CA VAL A 268 -4.13 8.05 4.21
C VAL A 268 -5.55 7.70 4.63
N LEU A 269 -6.12 8.53 5.50
CA LEU A 269 -7.52 8.39 5.88
C LEU A 269 -8.44 8.70 4.69
N CYS A 270 -9.49 7.90 4.54
CA CYS A 270 -10.58 8.19 3.63
C CYS A 270 -11.27 9.48 4.07
N LYS A 271 -11.43 10.41 3.13
CA LYS A 271 -12.16 11.67 3.32
C LYS A 271 -13.50 11.67 2.59
N GLY A 272 -14.05 10.50 2.28
CA GLY A 272 -15.39 10.38 1.72
C GLY A 272 -16.50 10.73 2.72
N PRO A 273 -17.70 11.10 2.26
CA PRO A 273 -18.76 11.70 3.06
C PRO A 273 -19.38 10.75 4.10
N ARG A 274 -19.04 9.45 4.07
CA ARG A 274 -19.50 8.45 5.03
C ARG A 274 -18.74 8.48 6.37
N HIS A 275 -17.63 9.22 6.47
CA HIS A 275 -16.78 9.18 7.65
C HIS A 275 -16.76 10.53 8.39
N ARG A 276 -16.81 10.49 9.72
CA ARG A 276 -16.84 11.70 10.59
C ARG A 276 -15.65 12.64 10.43
N ASN A 277 -14.52 12.14 9.92
CA ASN A 277 -13.29 12.91 9.67
C ASN A 277 -13.29 13.59 8.29
N SER A 278 -14.36 13.46 7.50
CA SER A 278 -14.49 14.06 6.18
C SER A 278 -15.04 15.49 6.25
N PRO A 279 -14.49 16.43 5.46
CA PRO A 279 -15.10 17.75 5.24
C PRO A 279 -16.48 17.68 4.56
N ALA A 280 -16.76 16.58 3.85
CA ALA A 280 -18.04 16.32 3.17
C ALA A 280 -19.01 15.49 4.02
N PHE A 281 -18.71 15.29 5.30
CA PHE A 281 -19.56 14.53 6.21
C PHE A 281 -20.96 15.12 6.31
N GLY A 282 -22.00 14.27 6.27
CA GLY A 282 -23.39 14.67 6.43
C GLY A 282 -24.12 15.11 5.16
N ARG A 283 -23.53 14.95 3.96
CA ARG A 283 -24.23 15.14 2.68
C ARG A 283 -24.05 13.92 1.76
N PRO A 284 -25.04 13.00 1.64
CA PRO A 284 -26.32 12.86 2.35
C PRO A 284 -26.19 12.10 3.68
N LEU A 285 -27.17 12.26 4.59
CA LEU A 285 -27.28 11.57 5.88
C LEU A 285 -27.42 10.03 5.69
N MET A 286 -26.29 9.34 5.58
CA MET A 286 -26.27 7.88 5.63
C MET A 286 -26.27 7.43 7.09
N MET A 287 -27.24 6.59 7.48
CA MET A 287 -27.31 5.91 8.79
C MET A 287 -26.22 4.81 8.94
N ALA A 288 -25.04 5.02 8.35
CA ALA A 288 -23.95 4.07 8.34
C ALA A 288 -23.00 4.29 9.52
N ASP A 289 -22.13 3.30 9.77
CA ASP A 289 -21.00 3.46 10.68
C ASP A 289 -20.12 4.63 10.19
N ASN A 290 -20.16 5.72 10.94
CA ASN A 290 -19.45 6.97 10.65
C ASN A 290 -18.00 6.94 11.15
N ALA A 291 -17.51 5.79 11.58
CA ALA A 291 -16.13 5.60 11.98
C ALA A 291 -15.17 6.02 10.85
N PRO A 292 -14.00 6.59 11.19
CA PRO A 292 -12.95 6.85 10.21
C PRO A 292 -12.55 5.54 9.53
N ALA A 293 -12.19 5.61 8.25
CA ALA A 293 -11.64 4.49 7.50
C ALA A 293 -10.34 4.90 6.81
N VAL A 294 -9.50 3.94 6.47
CA VAL A 294 -8.33 4.17 5.61
C VAL A 294 -8.74 4.06 4.14
N ALA A 295 -8.21 4.96 3.31
CA ALA A 295 -8.36 4.87 1.87
C ALA A 295 -7.53 3.70 1.33
N THR A 296 -8.17 2.85 0.54
CA THR A 296 -7.52 1.70 -0.09
C THR A 296 -7.33 1.92 -1.59
N HIS A 297 -8.02 2.89 -2.17
CA HIS A 297 -8.01 3.20 -3.59
C HIS A 297 -7.62 4.65 -3.84
N ALA A 298 -6.81 4.85 -4.88
CA ALA A 298 -6.59 6.15 -5.50
C ALA A 298 -7.48 6.22 -6.74
N VAL A 299 -8.49 7.09 -6.73
CA VAL A 299 -9.37 7.29 -7.88
C VAL A 299 -9.18 8.70 -8.47
N GLY A 300 -9.56 8.89 -9.73
CA GLY A 300 -9.51 10.21 -10.37
C GLY A 300 -10.64 11.14 -9.90
N GLY A 301 -10.89 12.21 -10.65
CA GLY A 301 -12.15 12.95 -10.52
C GLY A 301 -13.36 12.07 -10.86
N CYS A 302 -14.55 12.45 -10.40
CA CYS A 302 -15.79 11.73 -10.73
C CYS A 302 -15.97 11.63 -12.26
N GLY A 303 -16.38 10.47 -12.76
CA GLY A 303 -16.62 10.23 -14.19
C GLY A 303 -17.73 11.08 -14.81
N GLY A 304 -18.59 11.70 -14.01
CA GLY A 304 -19.63 12.64 -14.46
C GLY A 304 -19.16 14.10 -14.44
N CYS A 305 -18.86 14.63 -13.25
CA CYS A 305 -18.55 16.05 -13.08
C CYS A 305 -17.05 16.40 -13.00
N GLY A 306 -16.15 15.40 -13.03
CA GLY A 306 -14.71 15.59 -12.88
C GLY A 306 -14.22 16.00 -11.49
N LYS A 307 -15.14 16.18 -10.51
CA LYS A 307 -14.85 16.68 -9.16
C LYS A 307 -15.03 15.59 -8.10
N ALA A 308 -14.66 15.90 -6.86
CA ALA A 308 -14.95 15.11 -5.67
C ALA A 308 -15.49 16.04 -4.56
N PRO A 309 -16.43 15.60 -3.71
CA PRO A 309 -17.02 16.46 -2.69
C PRO A 309 -16.01 16.92 -1.63
N GLU A 310 -14.97 16.14 -1.35
CA GLU A 310 -13.85 16.48 -0.48
C GLU A 310 -12.69 17.22 -1.19
N GLY A 311 -12.80 17.42 -2.51
CA GLY A 311 -11.73 17.95 -3.35
C GLY A 311 -10.74 16.90 -3.85
N LEU A 312 -9.89 17.30 -4.80
CA LEU A 312 -8.82 16.45 -5.31
C LEU A 312 -7.53 16.73 -4.53
N VAL A 313 -6.80 15.66 -4.20
CA VAL A 313 -5.48 15.73 -3.61
C VAL A 313 -4.47 16.04 -4.71
N SER A 314 -3.69 17.09 -4.51
CA SER A 314 -2.62 17.54 -5.39
C SER A 314 -1.45 18.04 -4.56
N GLU A 315 -0.23 17.90 -5.06
CA GLU A 315 1.00 18.28 -4.34
C GLU A 315 0.99 19.75 -3.90
N GLU A 316 0.52 20.66 -4.75
CA GLU A 316 0.57 22.11 -4.49
C GLU A 316 -0.51 22.60 -3.52
N ARG A 317 -1.67 21.94 -3.47
CA ARG A 317 -2.83 22.41 -2.71
C ARG A 317 -2.91 21.83 -1.30
N CYS A 318 -2.32 20.65 -1.09
CA CYS A 318 -2.45 19.93 0.17
C CYS A 318 -1.19 20.11 1.03
N PRO A 319 -1.33 20.34 2.34
CA PRO A 319 -0.16 20.38 3.21
C PRO A 319 0.51 18.99 3.24
N PRO A 320 1.85 18.93 3.31
CA PRO A 320 2.59 17.66 3.31
C PRO A 320 2.16 16.67 4.40
N GLN A 321 1.62 17.16 5.52
CA GLN A 321 1.18 16.32 6.64
C GLN A 321 -0.10 15.52 6.32
N CYS A 322 -0.84 15.92 5.29
CA CYS A 322 -2.05 15.26 4.83
C CYS A 322 -1.82 14.39 3.58
N LEU A 323 -0.59 14.37 3.06
CA LEU A 323 -0.21 13.57 1.90
C LEU A 323 0.33 12.20 2.33
N PRO A 324 0.13 11.15 1.51
CA PRO A 324 0.70 9.84 1.81
C PRO A 324 2.23 9.91 1.78
N LEU A 325 2.88 9.28 2.75
CA LEU A 325 4.32 9.05 2.66
C LEU A 325 4.63 8.12 1.49
N LEU A 326 5.68 8.46 0.75
CA LEU A 326 6.12 7.76 -0.44
C LEU A 326 7.38 6.96 -0.14
N ALA A 327 7.49 5.80 -0.79
CA ALA A 327 8.69 4.99 -0.79
C ALA A 327 9.46 5.24 -2.10
N PRO A 328 10.80 5.35 -2.07
CA PRO A 328 11.67 5.07 -0.92
C PRO A 328 11.73 6.21 0.11
N VAL A 329 12.18 5.90 1.33
CA VAL A 329 12.40 6.90 2.38
C VAL A 329 13.45 7.92 1.91
N PRO A 330 13.23 9.25 2.06
CA PRO A 330 14.20 10.24 1.63
C PRO A 330 15.55 10.12 2.34
N ILE A 331 16.62 9.98 1.55
CA ILE A 331 18.00 9.84 2.05
C ILE A 331 18.73 11.19 2.21
N MET A 332 18.47 12.15 1.32
CA MET A 332 19.19 13.44 1.32
C MET A 332 18.65 14.44 2.35
N THR A 333 17.41 14.28 2.77
CA THR A 333 16.67 15.23 3.61
C THR A 333 15.72 14.49 4.54
N SER A 334 15.42 15.09 5.70
CA SER A 334 14.52 14.51 6.71
C SER A 334 13.27 15.37 6.87
N SER A 335 12.73 15.84 5.74
CA SER A 335 11.53 16.69 5.70
C SER A 335 10.32 15.91 5.22
N ILE A 336 9.16 16.18 5.82
CA ILE A 336 7.88 15.59 5.41
C ILE A 336 7.57 15.91 3.94
N ARG A 337 7.92 17.14 3.50
CA ARG A 337 7.73 17.56 2.11
C ARG A 337 8.46 16.63 1.14
N ALA A 338 9.72 16.30 1.40
CA ALA A 338 10.43 15.35 0.56
C ALA A 338 9.88 13.93 0.66
N ALA A 339 9.37 13.53 1.83
CA ALA A 339 8.78 12.21 2.06
C ALA A 339 7.39 12.04 1.40
N THR A 340 6.79 13.11 0.91
CA THR A 340 5.45 13.12 0.29
C THR A 340 5.45 13.67 -1.15
N CYS A 341 6.62 14.11 -1.62
CA CYS A 341 6.80 14.66 -2.96
C CYS A 341 7.07 13.53 -3.95
N PRO A 342 6.22 13.35 -4.98
CA PRO A 342 6.44 12.32 -5.97
C PRO A 342 7.65 12.62 -6.85
N SER A 343 8.28 11.56 -7.37
CA SER A 343 9.46 11.66 -8.24
C SER A 343 9.17 12.32 -9.60
N GLN A 344 7.91 12.30 -10.03
CA GLN A 344 7.39 12.94 -11.24
C GLN A 344 6.10 13.69 -10.89
N PRO A 345 5.72 14.74 -11.66
CA PRO A 345 4.46 15.42 -11.45
C PRO A 345 3.29 14.44 -11.46
N GLY A 346 2.74 14.19 -10.27
CA GLY A 346 1.69 13.21 -10.05
C GLY A 346 0.35 13.67 -10.57
N GLN A 347 -0.47 12.75 -11.08
CA GLN A 347 -1.85 13.08 -11.39
C GLN A 347 -2.66 13.24 -10.10
N SER A 348 -3.45 14.30 -9.99
CA SER A 348 -4.31 14.51 -8.82
C SER A 348 -5.29 13.35 -8.63
N PHE A 349 -5.47 12.92 -7.38
CA PHE A 349 -6.28 11.75 -7.03
C PHE A 349 -7.22 12.06 -5.87
N VAL A 350 -8.13 11.13 -5.59
CA VAL A 350 -9.07 11.18 -4.48
C VAL A 350 -8.89 9.90 -3.67
N PRO A 351 -8.47 9.98 -2.39
CA PRO A 351 -8.29 8.82 -1.55
C PRO A 351 -9.64 8.32 -0.99
N ARG A 352 -10.06 7.12 -1.41
CA ARG A 352 -11.33 6.52 -0.97
C ARG A 352 -11.15 5.09 -0.44
N CYS A 353 -11.96 4.74 0.57
CA CYS A 353 -12.11 3.36 1.03
C CYS A 353 -13.13 2.61 0.17
N LEU A 354 -13.16 1.28 0.28
CA LEU A 354 -14.13 0.45 -0.44
C LEU A 354 -15.58 0.77 -0.08
N ASP A 355 -15.86 1.16 1.17
CA ASP A 355 -17.22 1.50 1.58
C ASP A 355 -17.74 2.77 0.92
N CYS A 356 -16.87 3.76 0.71
CA CYS A 356 -17.24 4.97 -0.02
C CYS A 356 -17.34 4.76 -1.53
N LEU A 357 -16.66 3.74 -2.07
CA LEU A 357 -16.71 3.37 -3.50
C LEU A 357 -17.78 2.33 -3.82
N ARG A 358 -18.42 1.76 -2.80
CA ARG A 358 -19.43 0.70 -2.95
C ARG A 358 -20.51 1.16 -3.93
N GLU A 359 -20.78 0.32 -4.94
CA GLU A 359 -21.77 0.55 -6.01
C GLU A 359 -21.49 1.77 -6.92
N ARG A 360 -20.33 2.42 -6.76
CA ARG A 360 -19.99 3.70 -7.40
C ARG A 360 -18.67 3.66 -8.15
N TYR A 361 -18.06 2.49 -8.29
CA TYR A 361 -16.72 2.32 -8.82
C TYR A 361 -16.67 1.18 -9.83
N CYS A 362 -16.03 1.42 -10.96
CA CYS A 362 -15.77 0.45 -12.01
C CYS A 362 -14.40 -0.19 -11.78
N THR A 363 -14.34 -1.50 -11.57
CA THR A 363 -13.09 -2.25 -11.38
C THR A 363 -12.26 -2.38 -12.66
N CYS A 364 -12.89 -2.28 -13.84
CA CYS A 364 -12.21 -2.43 -15.12
C CYS A 364 -11.46 -1.16 -15.58
N CYS A 365 -11.95 0.04 -15.23
CA CYS A 365 -11.36 1.30 -15.72
C CYS A 365 -11.07 2.32 -14.62
N ASP A 366 -11.22 1.92 -13.35
CA ASP A 366 -10.97 2.73 -12.15
C ASP A 366 -11.76 4.04 -12.04
N LYS A 367 -12.74 4.24 -12.91
CA LYS A 367 -13.67 5.39 -12.84
C LYS A 367 -14.63 5.21 -11.66
N TRP A 368 -14.99 6.32 -11.04
CA TRP A 368 -15.97 6.35 -9.95
C TRP A 368 -16.96 7.51 -10.09
N TRP A 369 -18.10 7.43 -9.41
CA TRP A 369 -19.16 8.43 -9.45
C TRP A 369 -19.52 8.97 -8.06
N CYS A 370 -19.46 10.30 -7.91
CA CYS A 370 -19.82 10.96 -6.66
C CYS A 370 -21.32 10.88 -6.38
N GLU A 371 -21.67 11.15 -5.13
CA GLU A 371 -23.00 11.05 -4.56
C GLU A 371 -24.01 11.94 -5.29
N SER A 372 -23.57 13.10 -5.79
CA SER A 372 -24.40 14.01 -6.59
C SER A 372 -24.60 13.56 -8.04
N CYS A 373 -23.60 12.92 -8.66
CA CYS A 373 -23.71 12.45 -10.06
C CYS A 373 -24.46 11.12 -10.16
N PHE A 374 -24.52 10.36 -9.06
CA PHE A 374 -25.18 9.07 -9.02
C PHE A 374 -25.87 8.88 -7.67
N PRO A 375 -27.12 9.31 -7.45
CA PRO A 375 -27.81 9.01 -6.21
C PRO A 375 -28.16 7.51 -6.14
N LEU A 376 -27.86 6.85 -5.01
CA LEU A 376 -28.27 5.46 -4.80
C LEU A 376 -29.75 5.40 -4.36
N PRO A 377 -30.45 4.28 -4.58
CA PRO A 377 -31.81 4.09 -4.06
C PRO A 377 -31.82 4.26 -2.54
N GLY A 378 -32.68 5.13 -2.01
CA GLY A 378 -32.70 5.51 -0.58
C GLY A 378 -31.85 6.74 -0.20
N GLN A 379 -31.11 7.34 -1.15
CA GLN A 379 -30.47 8.67 -1.02
C GLN A 379 -31.34 9.81 -1.57
N GLY A 380 -32.61 9.53 -1.85
CA GLY A 380 -33.58 10.51 -2.33
C GLY A 380 -33.63 11.71 -1.41
N GLN A 381 -33.46 12.89 -2.02
CA GLN A 381 -33.61 14.19 -1.40
C GLN A 381 -34.88 14.24 -0.55
N ASP A 382 -34.81 14.95 0.57
CA ASP A 382 -35.96 15.59 1.20
C ASP A 382 -36.68 16.46 0.14
N ALA A 383 -37.51 15.84 -0.69
CA ALA A 383 -38.64 16.52 -1.29
C ALA A 383 -39.67 16.59 -0.16
N GLY A 384 -39.77 17.77 0.45
CA GLY A 384 -40.63 18.02 1.59
C GLY A 384 -42.02 17.44 1.39
N VAL A 385 -42.36 16.44 2.20
CA VAL A 385 -43.74 16.11 2.52
C VAL A 385 -43.75 15.82 4.00
N ASN A 386 -44.22 16.81 4.78
CA ASN A 386 -44.88 16.51 6.04
C ASN A 386 -46.06 15.60 5.72
N SER A 387 -45.85 14.29 5.64
CA SER A 387 -46.94 13.32 5.70
C SER A 387 -47.17 12.97 7.17
N PHE A 388 -47.72 13.95 7.90
CA PHE A 388 -48.47 13.62 9.10
C PHE A 388 -49.72 12.90 8.62
N ILE A 389 -49.71 11.57 8.64
CA ILE A 389 -50.91 10.78 8.36
C ILE A 389 -51.78 10.92 9.61
N VAL A 390 -52.72 11.86 9.58
CA VAL A 390 -53.90 11.79 10.44
C VAL A 390 -54.75 10.67 9.86
N VAL A 391 -54.82 9.56 10.58
CA VAL A 391 -55.72 8.47 10.27
C VAL A 391 -57.09 8.89 10.80
N ASP A 392 -57.98 9.35 9.92
CA ASP A 392 -59.41 9.25 10.20
C ASP A 392 -59.86 7.86 9.76
N GLU A 393 -60.41 7.12 10.72
CA GLU A 393 -61.12 5.87 10.48
C GLU A 393 -62.42 6.22 9.76
N ASP A 394 -62.48 5.99 8.44
CA ASP A 394 -63.61 5.34 7.76
C ASP A 394 -63.42 5.31 6.23
N ASP A 395 -63.92 4.23 5.63
CA ASP A 395 -64.17 4.00 4.20
C ASP A 395 -63.04 3.53 3.25
N SER A 396 -63.01 2.19 3.13
CA SER A 396 -63.27 1.44 1.89
C SER A 396 -62.21 1.39 0.76
N VAL A 397 -61.47 0.28 0.72
CA VAL A 397 -61.05 -0.63 -0.38
C VAL A 397 -60.78 -0.16 -1.83
N ALA A 398 -60.93 1.11 -2.21
CA ALA A 398 -60.71 1.60 -3.57
C ALA A 398 -59.33 2.25 -3.81
N SER A 399 -58.53 2.48 -2.76
CA SER A 399 -57.27 3.24 -2.87
C SER A 399 -56.01 2.39 -3.17
N PHE A 400 -56.08 1.06 -3.16
CA PHE A 400 -54.88 0.22 -3.36
C PHE A 400 -54.45 0.13 -4.84
N ALA A 401 -55.40 0.23 -5.78
CA ALA A 401 -55.09 0.20 -7.22
C ALA A 401 -54.40 1.48 -7.70
N GLN A 402 -54.76 2.65 -7.15
CA GLN A 402 -54.11 3.92 -7.49
C GLN A 402 -52.69 4.09 -6.92
N ILE A 403 -52.31 3.30 -5.92
CA ILE A 403 -50.94 3.31 -5.36
C ILE A 403 -49.97 2.50 -6.24
N LEU A 404 -50.46 1.48 -6.97
CA LEU A 404 -49.63 0.68 -7.88
C LEU A 404 -49.35 1.39 -9.21
N ASP A 405 -50.30 2.17 -9.74
CA ASP A 405 -50.13 2.89 -11.02
C ASP A 405 -49.25 4.16 -10.91
N LEU A 406 -49.04 4.71 -9.71
CA LEU A 406 -48.13 5.84 -9.50
C LEU A 406 -46.65 5.41 -9.35
N GLN A 407 -46.37 4.12 -9.07
CA GLN A 407 -45.00 3.60 -8.96
C GLN A 407 -44.28 3.45 -10.30
N ASP A 408 -45.02 3.36 -11.42
CA ASP A 408 -44.46 3.19 -12.77
C ASP A 408 -43.94 4.51 -13.39
N SER A 409 -44.13 5.64 -12.69
CA SER A 409 -43.64 6.97 -13.08
C SER A 409 -42.37 7.39 -12.33
N THR A 410 -41.74 6.49 -11.57
CA THR A 410 -40.40 6.74 -11.03
C THR A 410 -39.37 6.66 -12.17
N PRO A 411 -38.56 7.70 -12.41
CA PRO A 411 -37.54 7.61 -13.44
C PRO A 411 -36.61 6.46 -13.08
N LYS A 412 -36.55 5.42 -13.93
CA LYS A 412 -35.65 4.28 -13.78
C LYS A 412 -34.23 4.82 -13.62
N ILE A 413 -33.74 4.89 -12.38
CA ILE A 413 -32.38 5.29 -12.09
C ILE A 413 -31.49 4.25 -12.77
N LYS A 414 -30.86 4.63 -13.88
CA LYS A 414 -29.96 3.74 -14.62
C LYS A 414 -28.78 3.45 -13.71
N ASN A 415 -28.61 2.20 -13.32
CA ASN A 415 -27.43 1.76 -12.58
C ASN A 415 -26.18 2.02 -13.43
N LEU A 416 -25.39 3.04 -13.07
CA LEU A 416 -24.16 3.39 -13.78
C LEU A 416 -23.08 2.30 -13.64
N VAL A 417 -23.18 1.50 -12.57
CA VAL A 417 -22.29 0.38 -12.29
C VAL A 417 -23.13 -0.86 -11.99
N SER A 418 -22.78 -2.00 -12.60
CA SER A 418 -23.43 -3.27 -12.34
C SER A 418 -22.44 -4.43 -12.39
N LYS A 419 -22.81 -5.57 -11.79
CA LYS A 419 -21.94 -6.75 -11.76
C LYS A 419 -21.81 -7.34 -13.17
N SER A 420 -20.59 -7.38 -13.70
CA SER A 420 -20.27 -7.91 -15.03
C SER A 420 -20.16 -9.44 -15.01
N CYS A 421 -19.20 -10.00 -14.29
CA CYS A 421 -19.12 -11.42 -13.99
C CYS A 421 -18.55 -11.65 -12.58
N TRP A 422 -18.42 -12.91 -12.17
CA TRP A 422 -17.91 -13.26 -10.84
C TRP A 422 -16.50 -12.70 -10.59
N GLU A 423 -15.63 -12.76 -11.60
CA GLU A 423 -14.24 -12.33 -11.50
C GLU A 423 -14.04 -10.84 -11.84
N CYS A 424 -14.77 -10.31 -12.83
CA CYS A 424 -14.70 -8.89 -13.18
C CYS A 424 -15.28 -7.99 -12.07
N GLY A 425 -16.27 -8.45 -11.31
CA GLY A 425 -16.94 -7.62 -10.32
C GLY A 425 -17.82 -6.52 -10.93
N ASN A 426 -17.81 -5.34 -10.31
CA ASN A 426 -18.68 -4.21 -10.63
C ASN A 426 -18.05 -3.30 -11.68
N ASN A 427 -18.72 -3.14 -12.83
CA ASN A 427 -18.23 -2.38 -13.97
C ASN A 427 -19.25 -1.35 -14.47
N CYS A 428 -18.77 -0.31 -15.13
CA CYS A 428 -19.62 0.63 -15.83
C CYS A 428 -20.19 0.03 -17.13
N GLU A 429 -21.27 0.61 -17.63
CA GLU A 429 -21.95 0.17 -18.85
C GLU A 429 -21.00 0.05 -20.06
N GLU A 430 -20.07 1.01 -20.22
CA GLU A 430 -19.05 0.98 -21.27
C GLU A 430 -18.17 -0.28 -21.17
N CYS A 431 -17.59 -0.56 -20.00
CA CYS A 431 -16.75 -1.74 -19.80
C CYS A 431 -17.55 -3.05 -19.91
N ILE A 432 -18.81 -3.06 -19.47
CA ILE A 432 -19.70 -4.22 -19.63
C ILE A 432 -19.96 -4.48 -21.11
N SER A 433 -20.29 -3.44 -21.87
CA SER A 433 -20.55 -3.56 -23.31
C SER A 433 -19.33 -4.08 -24.07
N GLN A 434 -18.11 -3.82 -23.58
CA GLN A 434 -16.88 -4.32 -24.17
C GLN A 434 -16.60 -5.77 -23.81
N THR A 435 -16.94 -6.21 -22.59
CA THR A 435 -16.52 -7.50 -22.02
C THR A 435 -17.60 -8.58 -22.00
N GLN A 436 -18.88 -8.22 -21.90
CA GLN A 436 -19.99 -9.16 -21.85
C GLN A 436 -20.60 -9.38 -23.23
N ARG A 437 -20.86 -10.64 -23.56
CA ARG A 437 -21.52 -11.06 -24.81
C ARG A 437 -22.62 -12.06 -24.50
N SER A 438 -23.55 -12.21 -25.43
CA SER A 438 -24.62 -13.23 -25.37
C SER A 438 -24.36 -14.29 -26.43
N CYS A 439 -24.30 -15.56 -26.02
CA CYS A 439 -23.96 -16.65 -26.93
C CYS A 439 -25.09 -16.90 -27.93
N LYS A 440 -24.82 -16.87 -29.24
CA LYS A 440 -25.86 -17.11 -30.25
C LYS A 440 -26.49 -18.51 -30.19
N LYS A 441 -25.82 -19.48 -29.56
CA LYS A 441 -26.27 -20.89 -29.49
C LYS A 441 -27.13 -21.20 -28.26
N CYS A 442 -26.76 -20.69 -27.09
CA CYS A 442 -27.47 -20.96 -25.83
C CYS A 442 -28.12 -19.73 -25.20
N SER A 443 -27.93 -18.55 -25.80
CA SER A 443 -28.43 -17.25 -25.33
C SER A 443 -27.95 -16.84 -23.93
N ALA A 444 -27.01 -17.58 -23.35
CA ALA A 444 -26.42 -17.24 -22.06
C ALA A 444 -25.40 -16.11 -22.21
N GLY A 445 -25.39 -15.20 -21.24
CA GLY A 445 -24.36 -14.17 -21.10
C GLY A 445 -23.02 -14.78 -20.69
N TYR A 446 -21.92 -14.28 -21.24
CA TYR A 446 -20.57 -14.69 -20.88
C TYR A 446 -19.57 -13.53 -21.00
N CYS A 447 -18.53 -13.58 -20.16
CA CYS A 447 -17.43 -12.64 -20.19
C CYS A 447 -16.33 -13.14 -21.13
N ILE A 448 -15.91 -12.33 -22.10
CA ILE A 448 -14.81 -12.69 -23.01
C ILE A 448 -13.43 -12.67 -22.34
N VAL A 449 -13.30 -12.01 -21.18
CA VAL A 449 -12.03 -11.89 -20.45
C VAL A 449 -11.72 -13.15 -19.65
N HIS A 450 -12.73 -13.71 -18.96
CA HIS A 450 -12.56 -14.81 -18.01
C HIS A 450 -13.10 -16.15 -18.52
N ASN A 451 -13.81 -16.18 -19.65
CA ASN A 451 -14.25 -17.41 -20.28
C ASN A 451 -13.23 -17.83 -21.35
N GLU A 452 -12.15 -18.46 -20.92
CA GLU A 452 -11.05 -18.92 -21.77
C GLU A 452 -11.59 -19.82 -22.90
N GLY A 453 -11.28 -19.49 -24.16
CA GLY A 453 -11.80 -20.23 -25.32
C GLY A 453 -13.14 -19.73 -25.89
N SER A 454 -13.75 -18.71 -25.29
CA SER A 454 -14.90 -18.02 -25.86
C SER A 454 -14.55 -17.12 -27.06
N SER A 455 -15.51 -16.85 -27.93
CA SER A 455 -15.38 -15.89 -29.05
C SER A 455 -16.31 -14.70 -28.89
N SER A 456 -16.30 -13.75 -29.82
CA SER A 456 -17.25 -12.62 -29.81
C SER A 456 -18.72 -13.06 -29.94
N GLU A 457 -18.99 -14.28 -30.42
CA GLU A 457 -20.34 -14.76 -30.72
C GLU A 457 -20.78 -16.02 -29.97
N TYR A 458 -19.83 -16.82 -29.46
CA TYR A 458 -20.10 -18.08 -28.78
C TYR A 458 -19.34 -18.20 -27.46
N CYS A 459 -19.99 -18.76 -26.44
CA CYS A 459 -19.33 -19.11 -25.18
C CYS A 459 -18.43 -20.35 -25.35
N ASP A 460 -17.43 -20.50 -24.48
CA ASP A 460 -16.48 -21.62 -24.53
C ASP A 460 -17.19 -22.97 -24.57
N TRP A 461 -18.17 -23.19 -23.69
CA TRP A 461 -18.96 -24.44 -23.68
C TRP A 461 -19.60 -24.79 -25.03
N CYS A 462 -20.07 -23.79 -25.77
CA CYS A 462 -20.69 -24.01 -27.08
C CYS A 462 -19.66 -24.24 -28.19
N ILE A 463 -18.49 -23.62 -28.10
CA ILE A 463 -17.35 -23.79 -29.01
C ILE A 463 -16.72 -25.17 -28.82
N SER A 464 -16.47 -25.54 -27.56
CA SER A 464 -15.86 -26.82 -27.18
C SER A 464 -16.75 -28.01 -27.53
N ARG A 465 -18.08 -27.87 -27.45
CA ARG A 465 -19.03 -28.87 -27.99
C ARG A 465 -19.18 -28.84 -29.52
N GLY A 466 -18.76 -27.77 -30.18
CA GLY A 466 -18.77 -27.63 -31.64
C GLY A 466 -17.66 -28.42 -32.34
N ARG A 467 -16.57 -28.74 -31.64
CA ARG A 467 -15.45 -29.54 -32.20
C ARG A 467 -15.62 -31.07 -32.05
N GLY A 468 -16.73 -31.53 -31.46
CA GLY A 468 -16.94 -32.94 -31.09
C GLY A 468 -18.18 -33.62 -31.67
N LEU A 469 -18.79 -33.09 -32.73
CA LEU A 469 -19.93 -33.75 -33.41
C LEU A 469 -19.66 -33.90 -34.91
N GLY A 470 -18.56 -34.56 -35.25
CA GLY A 470 -18.48 -35.34 -36.48
C GLY A 470 -19.06 -36.72 -36.22
N ARG A 471 -20.26 -36.98 -36.77
CA ARG A 471 -20.99 -38.26 -36.83
C ARG A 471 -21.55 -38.80 -35.51
N GLN A 472 -22.83 -38.53 -35.27
CA GLN A 472 -23.76 -39.64 -35.00
C GLN A 472 -24.99 -39.46 -35.88
N ASP A 473 -25.25 -40.49 -36.65
CA ASP A 473 -26.32 -40.58 -37.62
C ASP A 473 -27.71 -40.39 -37.00
N SER A 474 -28.56 -39.85 -37.85
CA SER A 474 -30.01 -39.78 -37.81
C SER A 474 -30.69 -41.02 -37.18
N LYS A 475 -31.80 -40.76 -36.48
CA LYS A 475 -32.79 -41.66 -35.82
C LYS A 475 -32.55 -41.75 -34.31
N SER A 476 -33.37 -41.15 -33.47
CA SER A 476 -34.79 -41.48 -33.30
C SER A 476 -35.42 -40.49 -32.32
N GLY A 477 -36.70 -40.17 -32.52
CA GLY A 477 -37.43 -39.25 -31.66
C GLY A 477 -37.57 -39.78 -30.23
N ALA A 478 -37.11 -39.01 -29.25
CA ALA A 478 -37.46 -39.18 -27.85
C ALA A 478 -37.73 -37.80 -27.24
N ARG A 479 -39.01 -37.55 -26.95
CA ARG A 479 -39.54 -36.38 -26.24
C ARG A 479 -38.94 -36.35 -24.82
N MET A 480 -38.18 -35.31 -24.48
CA MET A 480 -37.69 -35.11 -23.10
C MET A 480 -38.88 -34.92 -22.16
N GLN A 481 -39.07 -35.84 -21.21
CA GLN A 481 -39.96 -35.61 -20.06
C GLN A 481 -39.18 -34.87 -18.97
N LEU A 482 -39.75 -33.74 -18.53
CA LEU A 482 -39.28 -32.91 -17.43
C LEU A 482 -39.97 -33.34 -16.13
N ALA A 483 -39.24 -33.32 -15.01
CA ALA A 483 -39.87 -33.37 -13.68
C ALA A 483 -40.50 -32.00 -13.35
N SER A 484 -41.42 -31.95 -12.39
CA SER A 484 -42.22 -30.77 -11.99
C SER A 484 -41.41 -29.52 -11.59
N ASN A 485 -40.10 -29.65 -11.37
CA ASN A 485 -39.19 -28.54 -11.06
C ASN A 485 -38.23 -28.18 -12.22
N GLY A 486 -38.49 -28.65 -13.45
CA GLY A 486 -37.80 -28.17 -14.66
C GLY A 486 -36.37 -28.68 -14.89
N ILE A 487 -35.88 -29.68 -14.14
CA ILE A 487 -34.53 -30.24 -14.29
C ILE A 487 -34.56 -31.55 -15.11
N PRO A 488 -33.66 -31.75 -16.09
CA PRO A 488 -33.53 -33.02 -16.81
C PRO A 488 -33.10 -34.18 -15.88
N LEU A 489 -33.80 -35.32 -15.93
CA LEU A 489 -33.55 -36.51 -15.08
C LEU A 489 -32.12 -37.08 -15.18
N SER A 490 -31.36 -36.76 -16.22
CA SER A 490 -29.96 -37.15 -16.39
C SER A 490 -29.00 -36.44 -15.42
N LEU A 491 -29.34 -35.23 -14.96
CA LEU A 491 -28.56 -34.47 -13.98
C LEU A 491 -28.80 -34.93 -12.54
N ALA A 492 -30.00 -35.45 -12.23
CA ALA A 492 -30.33 -35.99 -10.91
C ALA A 492 -29.57 -37.30 -10.61
N ARG A 493 -29.37 -38.16 -11.61
CA ARG A 493 -28.64 -39.43 -11.44
C ARG A 493 -27.12 -39.27 -11.24
N ARG A 494 -26.52 -38.14 -11.65
CA ARG A 494 -25.09 -37.88 -11.42
C ARG A 494 -24.81 -37.43 -9.97
N ARG A 495 -25.71 -36.67 -9.35
CA ARG A 495 -25.56 -36.19 -7.96
C ARG A 495 -25.63 -37.29 -6.90
N ILE A 496 -26.22 -38.44 -7.19
CA ILE A 496 -26.31 -39.57 -6.25
C ILE A 496 -25.01 -40.39 -6.25
N ARG A 497 -24.21 -40.36 -7.32
CA ARG A 497 -22.99 -41.18 -7.43
C ARG A 497 -21.78 -40.54 -6.75
N ASP A 498 -21.70 -39.21 -6.71
CA ASP A 498 -20.56 -38.49 -6.11
C ASP A 498 -20.65 -38.35 -4.57
N ALA A 499 -21.77 -38.76 -3.96
CA ALA A 499 -21.98 -38.67 -2.52
C ALA A 499 -21.53 -39.93 -1.72
N LEU A 500 -21.00 -40.97 -2.37
CA LEU A 500 -20.71 -42.27 -1.74
C LEU A 500 -19.24 -42.71 -1.76
N THR A 501 -18.28 -41.85 -2.11
CA THR A 501 -16.85 -42.22 -2.06
C THR A 501 -15.98 -41.15 -1.43
N ARG A 502 -16.00 -41.09 -0.09
CA ARG A 502 -14.85 -40.78 0.77
C ARG A 502 -15.13 -41.24 2.21
N PRO A 503 -14.43 -42.26 2.74
CA PRO A 503 -14.44 -42.55 4.15
C PRO A 503 -13.55 -41.56 4.91
N LEU A 504 -14.00 -41.22 6.12
CA LEU A 504 -13.27 -40.46 7.13
C LEU A 504 -12.08 -41.29 7.63
N LEU A 505 -10.87 -40.74 7.53
CA LEU A 505 -9.79 -40.75 8.52
C LEU A 505 -8.78 -39.66 8.15
#